data_AF-A0A388P4F1-F1
#
_entry.id   AF-A0A388P4F1-F1
#
_cell.length_a   1.000
_cell.length_b   1.000
_cell.length_c   1.000
_cell.angle_alpha   90.00
_cell.angle_beta   90.00
_cell.angle_gamma   90.00
#
_symmetry.space_group_name_H-M   'P 1'
#
loop_
_entity.id
_entity.type
_entity.pdbx_description
1 polymer ?
#
loop_
_entity_poly.entity_id
_entity_poly.type
_entity_poly.pdbx_seq_one_letter_code
_entity_poly.pdbx_strand_id
1 'polypeptide(L)' 'MGIVPPRLEQRVLVLNRLWQPVNIVGVLRAMSLLFRGRASAIHADPSGHRVMSSEEWMRFLRGGPAA' A
#
# COMPACT_ATOMS: atom_id res chain seq x y z
N MET A 1 -19.16 3.29 23.30
CA MET A 1 -17.86 3.05 22.64
C MET A 1 -18.09 3.14 21.13
N GLY A 2 -17.92 4.34 20.55
CA GLY A 2 -18.18 4.53 19.12
C GLY A 2 -17.05 3.90 18.31
N ILE A 3 -17.39 2.96 17.42
CA ILE A 3 -16.47 2.53 16.37
C ILE A 3 -16.26 3.76 15.51
N VAL A 4 -15.17 4.49 15.71
CA VAL A 4 -14.72 5.49 14.73
C VAL A 4 -14.41 4.68 13.47
N PRO A 5 -15.17 4.82 12.38
CA PRO A 5 -14.84 4.11 11.16
C PRO A 5 -13.40 4.49 10.79
N PRO A 6 -12.57 3.54 10.33
CA PRO A 6 -11.22 3.86 9.88
C PRO A 6 -11.31 5.07 8.96
N ARG A 7 -10.46 6.09 9.13
CA ARG A 7 -10.53 7.32 8.34
C ARG A 7 -10.25 6.99 6.87
N LEU A 8 -11.31 6.65 6.13
CA LEU A 8 -11.31 6.24 4.73
C LEU A 8 -10.86 7.35 3.77
N GLU A 9 -10.68 8.55 4.30
CA GLU A 9 -10.32 9.75 3.54
C GLU A 9 -8.84 9.79 3.13
N GLN A 10 -8.02 8.86 3.61
CA GLN A 10 -6.63 8.78 3.22
C GLN A 10 -6.49 8.52 1.72
N ARG A 11 -5.81 9.46 1.07
CA ARG A 11 -5.48 9.42 -0.35
C ARG A 11 -4.18 8.64 -0.54
N VAL A 12 -4.19 7.73 -1.49
CA VAL A 12 -3.07 6.87 -1.85
C VAL A 12 -2.65 7.23 -3.28
N LEU A 13 -1.36 7.56 -3.42
CA LEU A 13 -0.74 7.79 -4.72
C LEU A 13 -0.51 6.45 -5.42
N VAL A 14 -0.95 6.34 -6.66
CA VAL A 14 -0.72 5.18 -7.52
C VAL A 14 0.33 5.54 -8.56
N LEU A 15 1.39 4.74 -8.59
CA LEU A 15 2.46 4.85 -9.57
C LEU A 15 2.28 3.81 -10.67
N ASN A 16 2.75 4.14 -11.88
CA ASN A 16 2.94 3.14 -12.94
C ASN A 16 4.30 2.42 -12.77
N ARG A 17 4.62 1.49 -13.69
CA ARG A 17 5.91 0.77 -13.68
C ARG A 17 7.14 1.66 -13.94
N LEU A 18 6.94 2.87 -14.46
CA LEU A 18 7.97 3.88 -14.65
C LEU A 18 8.11 4.80 -13.43
N TRP A 19 7.48 4.46 -12.29
CA TRP A 19 7.49 5.25 -11.06
C TRP A 19 6.87 6.65 -11.19
N GLN A 20 6.04 6.85 -12.21
CA GLN A 20 5.36 8.12 -12.42
C GLN A 20 4.00 8.12 -11.72
N PRO A 21 3.58 9.24 -11.11
CA PRO A 21 2.27 9.37 -10.51
C PRO A 21 1.20 9.39 -11.61
N VAL A 22 0.29 8.41 -11.59
CA VAL A 22 -0.78 8.28 -12.60
C VAL A 22 -2.18 8.43 -12.00
N ASN A 23 -2.35 8.24 -10.69
CA ASN A 23 -3.66 8.37 -10.05
C ASN A 23 -3.53 8.65 -8.55
N ILE A 24 -4.59 9.21 -7.95
CA ILE A 24 -4.76 9.33 -6.51
C ILE A 24 -6.11 8.72 -6.15
N VAL A 25 -6.11 7.66 -5.34
CA VAL A 25 -7.31 6.90 -4.98
C VAL A 25 -7.54 6.90 -3.46
N GLY A 26 -8.76 6.63 -3.01
CA GLY A 26 -9.01 6.39 -1.59
C GLY A 26 -8.43 5.06 -1.10
N VAL A 27 -8.14 4.96 0.20
CA VAL A 27 -7.51 3.78 0.81
C VAL A 27 -8.21 2.47 0.47
N LEU A 28 -9.55 2.40 0.49
CA LEU A 28 -10.28 1.17 0.14
C LEU A 28 -10.02 0.67 -1.28
N ARG A 29 -9.89 1.59 -2.23
CA ARG A 29 -9.60 1.24 -3.62
C ARG A 29 -8.16 0.78 -3.76
N ALA A 30 -7.22 1.43 -3.09
CA ALA A 30 -5.82 0.98 -3.07
C ALA A 30 -5.70 -0.43 -2.47
N MET A 31 -6.33 -0.68 -1.32
CA MET A 31 -6.35 -2.01 -0.69
C MET A 31 -6.98 -3.06 -1.61
N SER A 32 -8.09 -2.72 -2.28
CA SER A 32 -8.72 -3.61 -3.26
C SER A 32 -7.83 -3.96 -4.44
N LEU A 33 -7.00 -3.01 -4.92
CA LEU A 33 -6.05 -3.27 -6.00
C LEU A 33 -4.90 -4.18 -5.53
N LEU A 34 -4.37 -3.90 -4.34
CA LEU A 34 -3.28 -4.64 -3.73
C LEU A 34 -3.68 -6.11 -3.46
N PHE A 35 -4.80 -6.34 -2.76
CA PHE A 35 -5.25 -7.69 -2.41
C PHE A 35 -5.75 -8.52 -3.60
N ARG A 36 -6.12 -7.88 -4.72
CA ARG A 36 -6.44 -8.59 -5.97
C ARG A 36 -5.20 -8.90 -6.82
N GLY A 37 -3.99 -8.59 -6.33
CA GLY A 37 -2.75 -8.75 -7.09
C GLY A 37 -2.64 -7.82 -8.30
N ARG A 38 -3.42 -6.73 -8.33
CA ARG A 38 -3.42 -5.74 -9.43
C ARG A 38 -2.47 -4.57 -9.18
N ALA A 39 -1.95 -4.45 -7.97
CA ALA A 39 -0.97 -3.46 -7.56
C ALA A 39 -0.04 -4.05 -6.51
N SER A 40 1.08 -3.37 -6.28
CA SER A 40 2.05 -3.69 -5.24
C SER A 40 2.19 -2.48 -4.31
N ALA A 41 2.52 -2.74 -3.04
CA ALA A 41 2.86 -1.68 -2.10
C ALA A 41 4.32 -1.27 -2.29
N ILE A 42 4.62 0.01 -2.06
CA ILE A 42 5.99 0.52 -2.08
C ILE A 42 6.33 0.95 -0.66
N HIS A 43 7.37 0.36 -0.09
CA HIS A 43 7.99 0.84 1.14
C HIS A 43 9.22 1.66 0.78
N ALA A 44 9.27 2.91 1.24
CA ALA A 44 10.42 3.78 1.09
C ALA A 44 11.12 3.92 2.43
N ASP A 45 12.39 3.55 2.48
CA ASP A 45 13.28 3.69 3.62
C ASP A 45 14.55 4.46 3.21
N PRO A 46 15.41 4.85 4.17
CA PRO A 46 16.66 5.56 3.85
C PRO A 46 17.65 4.78 2.98
N SER A 47 17.52 3.44 2.90
CA SER A 47 18.35 2.56 2.09
C SER A 47 17.80 2.30 0.68
N GLY A 48 16.55 2.68 0.41
CA GLY A 48 15.96 2.62 -0.92
C GLY A 48 14.44 2.45 -0.94
N HIS A 49 13.95 1.96 -2.07
CA HIS A 49 12.54 1.67 -2.29
C HIS A 49 12.36 0.19 -2.55
N ARG A 50 11.44 -0.43 -1.81
CA ARG A 50 11.09 -1.82 -1.97
C ARG A 50 9.66 -1.96 -2.45
N VAL A 51 9.48 -2.71 -3.52
CA VAL A 51 8.16 -3.14 -4.00
C VAL A 51 7.79 -4.43 -3.27
N MET A 52 6.57 -4.50 -2.75
CA MET A 52 6.07 -5.59 -1.94
C MET A 52 4.74 -6.07 -2.50
N SER A 53 4.57 -7.39 -2.63
CA SER A 53 3.27 -8.01 -2.81
C SER A 53 2.36 -7.72 -1.60
N SER A 54 1.06 -8.00 -1.76
CA SER A 54 0.10 -7.87 -0.65
C SER A 54 0.49 -8.72 0.55
N GLU A 55 1.02 -9.93 0.33
CA GLU A 55 1.42 -10.85 1.39
C GLU A 55 2.66 -10.35 2.14
N GLU A 56 3.70 -9.95 1.41
CA GLU A 56 4.93 -9.40 2.01
C GLU A 56 4.62 -8.14 2.81
N TRP A 57 3.79 -7.25 2.27
CA TRP A 57 3.40 -6.03 2.94
C TRP A 57 2.62 -6.30 4.24
N MET A 58 1.69 -7.26 4.23
CA MET A 58 0.98 -7.67 5.45
C MET A 58 1.90 -8.32 6.49
N ARG A 59 2.91 -9.07 6.06
CA ARG A 59 3.93 -9.63 6.96
C ARG A 59 4.80 -8.53 7.57
N PHE A 60 5.21 -7.55 6.77
CA PHE A 60 5.95 -6.38 7.20
C PHE A 60 5.20 -5.58 8.26
N LEU A 61 3.91 -5.31 8.04
CA LEU A 61 3.07 -4.60 9.02
C LEU A 61 2.92 -5.34 10.36
N ARG A 62 3.08 -6.67 10.36
CA ARG A 62 3.07 -7.49 11.59
C ARG A 62 4.43 -7.53 12.31
N GLY A 63 5.42 -6.77 11.85
CA GLY A 63 6.78 -6.77 12.41
C GLY A 63 7.63 -7.97 11.97
N GLY A 64 7.17 -8.77 11.01
CA GLY A 64 7.99 -9.83 10.43
C GLY A 64 8.99 -9.24 9.42
N PRO A 65 10.21 -9.80 9.30
CA PRO A 65 11.14 -9.39 8.26
C PRO A 65 10.50 -9.63 6.89
N ALA A 66 10.53 -8.59 6.07
CA ALA A 66 10.16 -8.71 4.68
C ALA A 66 11.29 -9.48 3.98
N ALA A 67 11.05 -10.74 3.60
CA ALA A 67 12.06 -11.67 3.06
C ALA A 67 12.77 -11.13 1.82
#